data_AF-A0A6I5C2Q9-F1
#
_entry.id   AF-A0A6I5C2Q9-F1
#
_cell.length_a   1.000
_cell.length_b   1.000
_cell.length_c   1.000
_cell.angle_alpha   90.00
_cell.angle_beta   90.00
_cell.angle_gamma   90.00
#
_symmetry.space_group_name_H-M   'P 1'
#
loop_
_entity.id
_entity.type
_entity.pdbx_description
1 polymer ?
#
loop_
_entity_poly.entity_id
_entity_poly.type
_entity_poly.pdbx_seq_one_letter_code
_entity_poly.pdbx_strand_id
1 'polypeptide(L)'
;TTARVSLRRASSALLRSTLHLAAFSWAMHSPGASVYYRKRREAGDAHATALRKLGRRLILCLYHCMTTQTPYDDAAAFGYTPGEAPALGRKPPLGDAEIAHARELLLLPGSTIAGAGRALGVSAQTIRRYVLGEPRSR
;
A
#
# COMPACT_ATOMS: atom_id res chain seq x y z
N THR A 1 11.68 -35.44 8.90
CA THR A 1 12.54 -35.21 10.07
C THR A 1 12.04 -34.01 10.84
N THR A 2 11.40 -34.20 11.99
CA THR A 2 10.79 -33.12 12.78
C THR A 2 11.85 -32.51 13.70
N ALA A 3 12.33 -31.31 13.38
CA ALA A 3 13.30 -30.62 14.23
C ALA A 3 12.63 -30.16 15.54
N ARG A 4 13.12 -30.63 16.68
CA ARG A 4 12.64 -30.24 18.01
C ARG A 4 13.30 -28.92 18.42
N VAL A 5 12.52 -27.86 18.58
CA VAL A 5 13.02 -26.55 19.01
C VAL A 5 13.12 -26.53 20.53
N SER A 6 14.33 -26.49 21.08
CA SER A 6 14.60 -26.51 22.53
C SER A 6 14.47 -25.14 23.20
N LEU A 7 14.68 -24.04 22.46
CA LEU A 7 14.61 -22.68 22.97
C LEU A 7 14.24 -21.69 21.86
N ARG A 8 13.44 -20.67 22.18
CA ARG A 8 13.24 -19.49 21.33
C ARG A 8 13.43 -18.23 22.15
N ARG A 9 14.20 -17.28 21.62
CA ARG A 9 14.29 -15.93 22.20
C ARG A 9 13.04 -15.14 21.83
N ALA A 10 12.42 -14.51 22.82
CA ALA A 10 11.30 -13.61 22.58
C ALA A 10 11.77 -12.40 21.77
N SER A 11 11.04 -12.04 20.70
CA SER A 11 11.33 -10.80 19.97
C SER A 11 10.79 -9.61 20.74
N SER A 12 11.48 -8.46 20.67
CA SER A 12 10.92 -7.19 21.17
C SER A 12 9.53 -6.94 20.58
N ALA A 13 8.56 -6.64 21.45
CA ALA A 13 7.19 -6.41 21.03
C ALA A 13 7.05 -5.12 20.24
N LEU A 14 7.70 -4.05 20.74
CA LEU A 14 7.76 -2.75 20.10
C LEU A 14 8.38 -2.84 18.71
N LEU A 15 9.54 -3.50 18.59
CA LEU A 15 10.20 -3.64 17.29
C LEU A 15 9.29 -4.36 16.28
N ARG A 16 8.58 -5.40 16.73
CA ARG A 16 7.69 -6.18 15.87
C ARG A 16 6.51 -5.36 15.37
N SER A 17 5.86 -4.58 16.24
CA SER A 17 4.73 -3.73 15.84
C SER A 17 5.19 -2.60 14.92
N THR A 18 6.31 -1.94 15.23
CA THR A 18 6.88 -0.88 14.40
C THR A 18 7.23 -1.40 13.00
N LEU A 19 7.91 -2.54 12.89
CA LEU A 19 8.25 -3.12 11.59
C LEU A 19 7.01 -3.57 10.81
N HIS A 20 5.97 -4.03 11.50
CA HIS A 20 4.73 -4.42 10.85
C HIS A 20 4.05 -3.19 10.20
N LEU A 21 3.93 -2.09 10.94
CA LEU A 21 3.36 -0.83 10.43
C LEU A 21 4.24 -0.22 9.33
N ALA A 22 5.56 -0.20 9.52
CA ALA A 22 6.50 0.31 8.52
C ALA A 22 6.43 -0.51 7.23
N ALA A 23 6.42 -1.84 7.32
CA ALA A 23 6.29 -2.71 6.15
C ALA A 23 4.94 -2.53 5.44
N PHE A 24 3.86 -2.32 6.20
CA PHE A 24 2.55 -2.03 5.59
C PHE A 24 2.58 -0.70 4.83
N SER A 25 3.07 0.37 5.44
CA SER A 25 3.23 1.67 4.78
C SER A 25 4.10 1.55 3.52
N TRP A 26 5.23 0.84 3.62
CA TRP A 26 6.13 0.62 2.49
C TRP A 26 5.45 -0.16 1.36
N ALA A 27 4.72 -1.24 1.66
CA ALA A 27 3.95 -2.00 0.65
C ALA A 27 2.90 -1.14 -0.07
N MET A 28 2.37 -0.12 0.61
CA MET A 28 1.42 0.79 0.00
C MET A 28 2.13 1.78 -0.94
N HIS A 29 3.29 2.31 -0.57
CA HIS A 29 3.90 3.46 -1.24
C HIS A 29 5.08 3.13 -2.17
N SER A 30 5.69 1.94 -2.05
CA SER A 30 6.77 1.48 -2.90
C SER A 30 6.26 0.50 -3.97
N PRO A 31 6.56 0.73 -5.27
CA PRO A 31 6.29 -0.19 -6.36
C PRO A 31 6.78 -1.62 -6.10
N GLY A 32 8.07 -1.79 -5.82
CA GLY A 32 8.68 -3.09 -5.62
C GLY A 32 8.18 -3.78 -4.34
N ALA A 33 7.99 -3.02 -3.26
CA ALA A 33 7.45 -3.54 -2.01
C ALA A 33 6.00 -4.03 -2.19
N SER A 34 5.19 -3.31 -2.96
CA SER A 34 3.82 -3.68 -3.28
C SER A 34 3.74 -5.00 -4.03
N VAL A 35 4.55 -5.16 -5.08
CA VAL A 35 4.64 -6.41 -5.86
C VAL A 35 5.15 -7.56 -4.99
N TYR A 36 6.21 -7.33 -4.22
CA TYR A 36 6.74 -8.35 -3.31
C TYR A 36 5.67 -8.82 -2.32
N TYR A 37 4.99 -7.88 -1.66
CA TYR A 37 3.92 -8.19 -0.72
C TYR A 37 2.78 -8.97 -1.38
N ARG A 38 2.32 -8.53 -2.56
CA ARG A 38 1.26 -9.23 -3.31
C ARG A 38 1.67 -10.64 -3.71
N LYS A 39 2.88 -10.82 -4.25
CA LYS A 39 3.47 -12.12 -4.57
C LYS A 39 3.49 -13.04 -3.35
N ARG A 40 3.80 -12.51 -2.16
CA ARG A 40 3.72 -13.29 -0.90
C ARG A 40 2.29 -13.69 -0.55
N ARG A 41 1.32 -12.78 -0.70
CA ARG A 41 -0.11 -13.05 -0.44
C ARG A 41 -0.67 -14.09 -1.40
N GLU A 42 -0.35 -14.00 -2.69
CA GLU A 42 -0.75 -14.96 -3.73
C GLU A 42 -0.13 -16.34 -3.50
N ALA A 43 1.10 -16.39 -2.98
CA ALA A 43 1.76 -17.62 -2.56
C ALA A 43 1.18 -18.23 -1.26
N GLY A 44 0.09 -17.68 -0.71
CA GLY A 44 -0.61 -18.22 0.46
C GLY A 44 -0.13 -17.70 1.81
N ASP A 45 0.79 -16.73 1.86
CA ASP A 45 1.14 -16.12 3.15
C ASP A 45 -0.07 -15.35 3.71
N ALA A 46 -0.38 -15.59 4.99
CA ALA A 46 -1.23 -14.70 5.75
C ALA A 46 -0.67 -13.27 5.77
N HIS A 47 -1.53 -12.27 5.91
CA HIS A 47 -1.17 -10.84 5.90
C HIS A 47 0.04 -10.51 6.79
N ALA A 48 0.01 -10.94 8.05
CA ALA A 48 1.09 -10.67 8.99
C ALA A 48 2.40 -11.40 8.65
N THR A 49 2.32 -12.57 8.01
CA THR A 49 3.49 -13.31 7.53
C THR A 49 4.15 -12.62 6.35
N ALA A 50 3.34 -12.16 5.38
CA ALA A 50 3.82 -11.39 4.24
C ALA A 50 4.50 -10.08 4.68
N LEU A 51 3.86 -9.33 5.59
CA LEU A 51 4.44 -8.10 6.14
C LEU A 51 5.72 -8.36 6.94
N ARG A 52 5.81 -9.47 7.69
CA ARG A 52 7.03 -9.82 8.41
C ARG A 52 8.19 -10.09 7.46
N LYS A 53 7.94 -10.76 6.32
CA LYS A 53 8.97 -11.01 5.31
C LYS A 53 9.39 -9.72 4.62
N LEU A 54 8.43 -8.85 4.30
CA LEU A 54 8.73 -7.52 3.77
C LEU A 54 9.52 -6.68 4.78
N GLY A 55 9.13 -6.67 6.06
CA GLY A 55 9.83 -5.94 7.13
C GLY A 55 11.27 -6.44 7.36
N ARG A 56 11.55 -7.73 7.13
CA ARG A 56 12.94 -8.22 7.12
C ARG A 56 13.74 -7.61 5.98
N ARG A 57 13.16 -7.52 4.77
CA ARG A 57 13.79 -6.86 3.64
C ARG A 57 14.02 -5.37 3.90
N LEU A 58 13.06 -4.68 4.54
CA LEU A 58 13.18 -3.28 4.95
C LEU A 58 14.44 -3.05 5.80
N ILE A 59 14.68 -3.91 6.80
CA ILE A 59 15.89 -3.82 7.65
C ILE A 59 17.16 -4.01 6.84
N LEU A 60 17.18 -4.98 5.91
CA LEU A 60 18.35 -5.22 5.07
C LEU A 60 18.63 -4.01 4.16
N CYS A 61 17.60 -3.41 3.57
CA CYS A 61 17.74 -2.18 2.78
C CYS A 61 18.26 -1.04 3.65
N LEU A 62 17.70 -0.83 4.85
CA LEU A 62 18.15 0.21 5.76
C LEU A 62 19.62 0.01 6.16
N TYR A 63 19.99 -1.21 6.53
CA TYR A 63 21.37 -1.56 6.87
C TYR A 63 22.30 -1.26 5.70
N HIS A 64 21.94 -1.69 4.49
CA HIS A 64 22.71 -1.39 3.28
C HIS A 64 22.92 0.13 3.13
N CYS A 65 21.84 0.91 3.07
CA CYS A 65 21.89 2.37 2.94
C CYS A 65 22.77 3.04 4.01
N MET A 66 22.69 2.57 5.27
CA MET A 66 23.52 3.09 6.35
C MET A 66 24.99 2.69 6.21
N THR A 67 25.29 1.47 5.76
CA THR A 67 26.68 1.02 5.60
C THR A 67 27.38 1.65 4.40
N THR A 68 26.67 1.85 3.30
CA THR A 68 27.21 2.41 2.07
C THR A 68 27.04 3.92 1.97
N GLN A 69 26.30 4.53 2.91
CA GLN A 69 25.91 5.95 2.88
C GLN A 69 25.18 6.34 1.58
N THR A 70 24.45 5.39 0.98
CA THR A 70 23.67 5.62 -0.24
C THR A 70 22.20 5.83 0.09
N PRO A 71 21.52 6.80 -0.55
CA PRO A 71 20.07 6.91 -0.46
C PRO A 71 19.37 5.63 -0.89
N TYR A 72 18.17 5.40 -0.35
CA TYR A 72 17.34 4.27 -0.74
C TYR A 72 16.89 4.40 -2.21
N ASP A 73 17.08 3.35 -2.99
CA ASP A 73 16.55 3.17 -4.34
C ASP A 73 15.69 1.89 -4.40
N ASP A 74 14.44 2.05 -4.84
CA ASP A 74 13.46 0.96 -4.94
C ASP A 74 13.82 -0.06 -6.02
N ALA A 75 14.33 0.43 -7.15
CA ALA A 75 14.76 -0.38 -8.28
C ALA A 75 15.91 -1.30 -7.86
N ALA A 76 16.93 -0.75 -7.20
CA ALA A 76 18.02 -1.52 -6.60
C ALA A 76 17.53 -2.47 -5.50
N ALA A 77 16.60 -2.02 -4.65
CA ALA A 77 16.08 -2.82 -3.54
C ALA A 77 15.27 -4.04 -3.99
N PHE A 78 14.62 -4.00 -5.16
CA PHE A 78 13.73 -5.06 -5.65
C PHE A 78 14.15 -5.71 -6.97
N GLY A 79 15.20 -5.21 -7.63
CA GLY A 79 15.81 -5.82 -8.81
C GLY A 79 15.03 -5.57 -10.09
N TYR A 80 14.55 -4.35 -10.29
CA TYR A 80 13.91 -3.92 -11.54
C TYR A 80 14.58 -2.63 -12.06
N THR A 81 14.35 -2.23 -13.31
CA THR A 81 14.95 -0.99 -13.84
C THR A 81 14.10 0.24 -13.44
N PRO A 82 14.67 1.39 -13.04
CA PRO A 82 13.89 2.55 -12.57
C PRO A 82 12.80 3.02 -13.54
N GLY A 83 13.00 2.87 -14.86
CA GLY A 83 12.03 3.20 -15.90
C GLY A 83 10.91 2.18 -16.09
N GLU A 84 11.07 0.97 -15.58
CA GLU A 84 10.08 -0.13 -15.64
C GLU A 84 9.51 -0.43 -14.25
N ALA A 85 9.38 0.62 -13.41
CA ALA A 85 8.83 0.47 -12.08
C ALA A 85 7.47 -0.23 -12.14
N PRO A 86 7.26 -1.30 -11.36
CA PRO A 86 6.02 -2.03 -11.43
C PRO A 86 4.87 -1.12 -10.99
N ALA A 87 3.75 -1.18 -11.70
CA ALA A 87 2.60 -0.38 -11.30
C ALA A 87 2.20 -0.73 -9.86
N LEU A 88 2.04 0.30 -9.02
CA LEU A 88 1.31 0.17 -7.77
C LEU A 88 -0.10 -0.27 -8.17
N GLY A 89 -0.44 -1.54 -7.97
CA GLY A 89 -1.75 -2.12 -8.31
C GLY A 89 -2.91 -1.59 -7.48
N ARG A 90 -2.91 -0.29 -7.16
CA ARG A 90 -3.98 0.46 -6.53
C ARG A 90 -5.02 0.75 -7.61
N LYS A 91 -6.13 0.03 -7.58
CA LYS A 91 -7.29 0.43 -8.37
C LYS A 91 -7.80 1.78 -7.81
N PRO A 92 -8.04 2.80 -8.65
CA PRO A 92 -8.68 4.02 -8.19
C PRO A 92 -10.07 3.68 -7.61
N PRO A 93 -10.55 4.44 -6.62
CA PRO A 93 -11.82 4.16 -5.96
C PRO A 93 -13.04 4.37 -6.87
N LEU A 94 -12.87 5.09 -7.99
CA LEU A 94 -13.87 5.25 -9.05
C LEU A 94 -13.16 5.06 -10.39
N GLY A 95 -13.79 4.32 -11.31
CA GLY A 95 -13.40 4.26 -12.72
C GLY A 95 -13.98 5.42 -13.54
N ASP A 96 -13.54 5.56 -14.78
CA ASP A 96 -13.92 6.71 -15.64
C ASP A 96 -15.43 6.81 -15.87
N ALA A 97 -16.11 5.68 -16.05
CA ALA A 97 -17.57 5.62 -16.19
C ALA A 97 -18.29 6.05 -14.91
N GLU A 98 -17.78 5.64 -13.73
CA GLU A 98 -18.35 6.03 -12.44
C GLU A 98 -18.12 7.52 -12.16
N ILE A 99 -16.98 8.07 -12.60
CA ILE A 99 -16.69 9.51 -12.53
C ILE A 99 -17.65 10.29 -13.43
N ALA A 100 -17.90 9.82 -14.66
CA ALA A 100 -18.87 10.44 -15.57
C ALA A 100 -20.28 10.43 -14.96
N HIS A 101 -20.73 9.27 -14.48
CA HIS A 101 -22.03 9.14 -13.82
C HIS A 101 -22.15 10.03 -12.56
N ALA A 102 -21.08 10.13 -11.76
CA ALA A 102 -21.05 11.02 -10.61
C ALA A 102 -21.26 12.49 -11.01
N ARG A 103 -20.64 12.92 -12.12
CA ARG A 103 -20.80 14.29 -12.65
C ARG A 103 -22.24 14.53 -13.10
N GLU A 104 -22.86 13.56 -13.77
CA GLU A 104 -24.27 13.64 -14.17
C GLU A 104 -25.21 13.76 -12.96
N LEU A 105 -25.01 12.93 -11.93
CA LEU A 105 -25.80 12.99 -10.70
C LEU A 105 -25.73 14.35 -10.00
N LEU A 106 -24.56 15.01 -10.06
CA LEU A 106 -24.33 16.32 -9.45
C LEU A 106 -24.96 17.47 -10.25
N LEU A 107 -25.38 17.26 -11.49
CA LEU A 107 -26.11 18.25 -12.28
C LEU A 107 -27.62 18.23 -11.99
N LEU A 108 -28.13 17.18 -11.34
CA LEU A 108 -29.55 17.08 -11.00
C LEU A 108 -29.93 18.12 -9.93
N PRO A 109 -31.12 18.74 -10.03
CA PRO A 109 -31.58 19.72 -9.05
C PRO A 109 -31.76 19.06 -7.67
N GLY A 110 -31.26 19.72 -6.62
CA GLY A 110 -31.29 19.19 -5.25
C GLY A 110 -30.28 18.07 -4.98
N SER A 111 -29.37 17.79 -5.92
CA SER A 111 -28.29 16.83 -5.72
C SER A 111 -27.35 17.28 -4.60
N THR A 112 -26.72 16.31 -3.94
CA THR A 112 -25.70 16.57 -2.91
C THR A 112 -24.51 15.65 -3.14
N ILE A 113 -23.30 16.11 -2.79
CA ILE A 113 -22.07 15.30 -2.85
C ILE A 113 -22.23 14.00 -2.03
N ALA A 114 -22.90 14.08 -0.87
CA ALA A 114 -23.19 12.92 -0.05
C ALA A 114 -24.18 11.96 -0.71
N GLY A 115 -25.18 12.48 -1.44
CA GLY A 115 -26.11 11.69 -2.24
C GLY A 115 -25.43 10.94 -3.38
N ALA A 116 -24.60 11.65 -4.16
CA ALA A 116 -23.80 11.05 -5.23
C ALA A 116 -22.84 9.98 -4.70
N GLY A 117 -22.20 10.24 -3.55
CA GLY A 117 -21.35 9.26 -2.87
C GLY A 117 -22.11 7.98 -2.50
N ARG A 118 -23.29 8.12 -1.87
CA ARG A 118 -24.15 6.96 -1.54
C ARG A 118 -24.57 6.16 -2.77
N ALA A 119 -24.94 6.83 -3.87
CA ALA A 119 -25.33 6.17 -5.11
C ALA A 119 -24.21 5.29 -5.70
N LEU A 120 -22.96 5.72 -5.52
CA LEU A 120 -21.76 5.00 -6.00
C LEU A 120 -21.10 4.13 -4.93
N GLY A 121 -21.67 4.02 -3.73
CA GLY A 121 -21.08 3.26 -2.62
C GLY A 121 -19.74 3.82 -2.11
N VAL A 122 -19.47 5.10 -2.33
CA VAL A 122 -18.22 5.77 -1.93
C VAL A 122 -18.48 6.93 -0.96
N SER A 123 -17.44 7.34 -0.24
CA SER A 123 -17.54 8.49 0.66
C SER A 123 -17.74 9.80 -0.10
N ALA A 124 -18.38 10.80 0.54
CA ALA A 124 -18.45 12.16 0.00
C ALA A 124 -17.04 12.74 -0.29
N GLN A 125 -16.04 12.35 0.50
CA GLN A 125 -14.65 12.77 0.27
C GLN A 125 -14.05 12.16 -1.00
N THR A 126 -14.46 10.94 -1.37
CA THR A 126 -14.08 10.32 -2.63
C THR A 126 -14.63 11.13 -3.81
N ILE A 127 -15.89 11.55 -3.74
CA ILE A 127 -16.50 12.41 -4.77
C ILE A 127 -15.76 13.74 -4.87
N ARG A 128 -15.53 14.45 -3.75
CA ARG A 128 -14.76 15.71 -3.75
C ARG A 128 -13.40 15.55 -4.41
N ARG A 129 -12.65 14.53 -4.04
CA ARG A 129 -11.28 14.33 -4.53
C ARG A 129 -11.20 13.87 -5.98
N TYR A 130 -12.01 12.87 -6.36
CA TYR A 130 -11.86 12.16 -7.63
C TYR A 130 -12.82 12.66 -8.72
N VAL A 131 -13.94 13.29 -8.35
CA VAL A 131 -14.93 13.81 -9.30
C VAL A 131 -14.77 15.32 -9.47
N LEU A 132 -14.65 16.05 -8.35
CA LEU A 132 -14.51 17.51 -8.33
C LEU A 132 -13.05 18.00 -8.35
N GLY A 133 -12.08 17.11 -8.10
CA GLY A 133 -10.65 17.47 -8.08
C GLY A 133 -10.20 18.24 -6.84
N GLU A 134 -11.02 18.30 -5.79
CA GLU A 134 -10.72 19.05 -4.57
C GLU A 134 -9.65 18.32 -3.73
N PRO A 135 -8.61 19.04 -3.25
CA PRO A 135 -7.62 18.44 -2.35
C PRO A 135 -8.26 18.06 -1.01
N ARG A 136 -7.69 17.05 -0.33
CA ARG A 136 -8.05 16.79 1.08
C ARG A 136 -7.58 17.97 1.92
N SER A 137 -8.48 18.61 2.67
CA SER A 137 -8.10 19.51 3.74
C SER A 137 -7.21 18.75 4.73
N ARG A 138 -6.07 19.33 5.08
CA ARG A 138 -5.16 18.78 6.10
C ARG A 138 -5.77 18.90 7.48
#